data_AF-A0ABD4EHS9-F1
#
_entry.id   AF-A0ABD4EHS9-F1
#
_cell.length_a   1.000
_cell.length_b   1.000
_cell.length_c   1.000
_cell.angle_alpha   90.00
_cell.angle_beta   90.00
_cell.angle_gamma   90.00
#
_symmetry.space_group_name_H-M   'P 1'
#
loop_
_entity.id
_entity.type
_entity.pdbx_description
1 polymer ?
#
loop_
_entity_poly.entity_id
_entity_poly.type
_entity_poly.pdbx_seq_one_letter_code
_entity_poly.pdbx_strand_id
1 'polypeptide(L)' 'MVHTYLRLVHDKNPLHSHIVPGQLVCEYIFQNYQLTWSSFKVKYQRPIQINEKLYIQKEQQSVKVFNQQHELKLIIYNRL' A
#
# COMPACT_ATOMS: atom_id res chain seq x y z
N MET A 1 -14.67 1.47 -1.04
CA MET A 1 -13.38 1.81 -1.69
C MET A 1 -12.72 0.58 -2.33
N VAL A 2 -12.40 -0.48 -1.57
CA VAL A 2 -11.75 -1.70 -2.14
C VAL A 2 -12.55 -2.33 -3.29
N HIS A 3 -13.85 -2.60 -3.12
CA HIS A 3 -14.66 -3.19 -4.20
C HIS A 3 -14.76 -2.31 -5.46
N THR A 4 -14.77 -0.98 -5.30
CA THR A 4 -14.77 -0.04 -6.42
C THR A 4 -13.45 -0.13 -7.18
N TYR A 5 -12.32 -0.14 -6.46
CA TYR A 5 -11.00 -0.31 -7.06
C TYR A 5 -10.88 -1.64 -7.81
N LEU A 6 -11.27 -2.76 -7.19
CA LEU A 6 -11.21 -4.10 -7.81
C LEU A 6 -11.99 -4.16 -9.14
N ARG A 7 -13.13 -3.48 -9.23
CA ARG A 7 -13.91 -3.40 -10.46
C ARG A 7 -13.17 -2.62 -11.56
N LEU A 8 -12.47 -1.53 -11.20
CA LEU A 8 -11.73 -0.69 -12.14
C LEU A 8 -10.49 -1.38 -12.69
N VAL A 9 -9.73 -2.09 -11.85
CA VAL A 9 -8.51 -2.80 -12.28
C VAL A 9 -8.78 -4.24 -12.72
N HIS A 10 -10.06 -4.65 -12.73
CA HIS A 10 -10.51 -6.00 -13.07
C HIS A 10 -9.80 -7.11 -12.27
N ASP A 11 -9.40 -6.83 -11.03
CA ASP A 11 -8.78 -7.81 -10.15
C ASP A 11 -9.86 -8.69 -9.51
N LYS A 12 -9.88 -9.96 -9.93
CA LYS A 12 -10.82 -10.99 -9.47
C LYS A 12 -10.22 -11.89 -8.39
N ASN A 13 -9.07 -11.53 -7.82
CA ASN A 13 -8.43 -12.35 -6.81
C ASN A 13 -9.33 -12.48 -5.57
N PRO A 14 -9.78 -13.71 -5.23
CA PRO A 14 -10.73 -13.92 -4.13
C PRO A 14 -10.17 -13.50 -2.77
N LEU A 15 -8.85 -13.38 -2.62
CA LEU A 15 -8.21 -12.90 -1.39
C LEU A 15 -8.68 -11.49 -0.98
N HIS A 16 -9.12 -10.66 -1.94
CA HIS A 16 -9.58 -9.30 -1.66
C HIS A 16 -10.96 -9.20 -1.01
N SER A 17 -11.55 -10.34 -0.65
CA SER A 17 -12.64 -10.42 0.33
C SER A 17 -12.15 -10.18 1.77
N HIS A 18 -10.85 -10.34 2.05
CA HIS A 18 -10.27 -10.23 3.39
C HIS A 18 -9.12 -9.20 3.46
N ILE A 19 -8.31 -9.09 2.39
CA ILE A 19 -7.12 -8.24 2.38
C ILE A 19 -7.19 -7.12 1.33
N VAL A 20 -6.61 -5.97 1.65
CA VAL A 20 -6.50 -4.83 0.73
C VAL A 20 -5.47 -5.15 -0.36
N PRO A 21 -5.75 -4.86 -1.65
CA PRO A 21 -4.75 -4.92 -2.71
C PRO A 21 -3.53 -4.05 -2.40
N GLY A 22 -2.33 -4.62 -2.47
CA GLY A 22 -1.09 -3.89 -2.18
C GLY A 22 -0.88 -2.68 -3.11
N GLN A 23 -1.34 -2.78 -4.37
CA GLN A 23 -1.30 -1.69 -5.35
C GLN A 23 -2.17 -0.51 -4.93
N LEU A 24 -3.40 -0.76 -4.47
CA LEU A 24 -4.30 0.28 -3.95
C LEU A 24 -3.66 1.04 -2.79
N VAL A 25 -2.95 0.33 -1.90
CA VAL A 25 -2.23 0.96 -0.78
C VAL A 25 -1.11 1.86 -1.30
N CYS A 26 -0.37 1.43 -2.32
CA CYS A 26 0.68 2.25 -2.93
C CYS A 26 0.08 3.51 -3.58
N GLU A 27 -0.98 3.38 -4.38
CA GLU A 27 -1.64 4.52 -5.02
C GLU A 27 -2.16 5.53 -3.99
N TYR A 28 -2.80 5.04 -2.92
CA TYR A 28 -3.25 5.87 -1.81
C TYR A 28 -2.09 6.67 -1.20
N ILE A 29 -0.94 6.02 -0.97
CA ILE A 29 0.23 6.69 -0.41
C ILE A 29 0.78 7.75 -1.38
N PHE A 30 0.92 7.43 -2.67
CA PHE A 30 1.44 8.37 -3.66
C PHE A 30 0.55 9.61 -3.77
N GLN A 31 -0.78 9.42 -3.81
CA GLN A 31 -1.75 10.52 -3.91
C GLN A 31 -1.81 11.37 -2.63
N ASN A 32 -1.91 10.74 -1.46
CA ASN A 32 -2.15 11.47 -0.20
C ASN A 32 -0.86 12.04 0.42
N TYR A 33 0.31 11.48 0.10
CA TYR A 33 1.61 11.92 0.64
C TYR A 33 2.50 12.60 -0.41
N GLN A 34 1.92 12.96 -1.57
CA GLN A 34 2.54 13.73 -2.64
C GLN A 34 3.90 13.17 -3.06
N LEU A 35 3.97 11.84 -3.26
CA LEU A 35 5.19 11.21 -3.78
C LEU A 35 5.23 11.39 -5.29
N THR A 36 6.32 11.97 -5.80
CA THR A 36 6.53 12.28 -7.22
C THR A 36 7.56 11.37 -7.89
N TRP A 37 7.80 10.19 -7.33
CA TRP A 37 8.82 9.27 -7.82
C TRP A 37 8.44 8.70 -9.18
N SER A 38 9.33 8.86 -10.17
CA SER A 38 9.15 8.34 -11.53
C SER A 38 9.28 6.81 -11.59
N SER A 39 10.06 6.22 -10.69
CA SER A 39 10.20 4.77 -10.56
C SER A 39 10.37 4.36 -9.10
N PHE A 40 9.81 3.20 -8.73
CA PHE A 40 9.86 2.71 -7.36
C PHE A 40 9.86 1.18 -7.31
N LYS A 41 10.25 0.64 -6.16
CA LYS A 41 10.13 -0.78 -5.82
C LYS A 41 9.30 -0.94 -4.57
N VAL A 42 8.37 -1.88 -4.56
CA VAL A 42 7.62 -2.24 -3.35
C VAL A 42 8.14 -3.55 -2.79
N LYS A 43 8.35 -3.60 -1.48
CA LYS A 43 8.60 -4.81 -0.70
C LYS A 43 7.39 -5.07 0.18
N TYR A 44 6.54 -6.01 -0.23
CA TYR A 44 5.42 -6.49 0.58
C TYR A 44 5.96 -7.47 1.63
N GLN A 45 5.61 -7.25 2.89
CA GLN A 45 6.07 -8.07 4.01
C GLN A 45 4.93 -8.81 4.69
N ARG A 46 3.77 -8.17 4.86
CA ARG A 46 2.57 -8.78 5.45
C ARG A 46 1.30 -8.30 4.77
N PRO A 47 0.24 -9.11 4.72
CA PRO A 47 -1.06 -8.68 4.24
C PRO A 47 -1.61 -7.53 5.10
N ILE A 48 -2.38 -6.66 4.46
CA ILE A 48 -3.13 -5.59 5.08
C ILE A 48 -4.59 -6.02 5.08
N GLN A 49 -5.22 -6.14 6.25
CA GLN A 49 -6.62 -6.52 6.36
C GLN A 49 -7.52 -5.36 5.95
N ILE A 50 -8.72 -5.67 5.45
CA ILE A 50 -9.74 -4.64 5.20
C ILE A 50 -10.05 -3.92 6.53
N ASN A 51 -10.15 -2.59 6.49
CA ASN A 51 -10.34 -1.70 7.64
C ASN A 51 -9.18 -1.66 8.65
N GLU A 52 -8.03 -2.28 8.36
CA GLU A 52 -6.84 -2.13 9.19
C GLU A 52 -6.32 -0.68 9.14
N LYS A 53 -6.09 -0.09 10.31
CA LYS A 53 -5.51 1.26 10.39
C LYS A 53 -4.01 1.20 10.11
N LEU A 54 -3.57 2.07 9.20
CA LEU A 54 -2.19 2.15 8.75
C LEU A 54 -1.51 3.43 9.24
N TYR A 55 -0.23 3.31 9.59
CA TYR A 55 0.66 4.43 9.89
C TYR A 55 1.76 4.49 8.84
N ILE A 56 2.04 5.68 8.36
CA ILE A 56 2.95 5.91 7.24
C ILE A 56 4.13 6.73 7.76
N GLN A 57 5.33 6.17 7.61
CA GLN A 57 6.59 6.81 7.94
C GLN A 57 7.35 7.09 6.65
N LYS A 58 7.53 8.38 6.34
CA LYS A 58 8.33 8.82 5.19
C LYS A 58 9.79 9.00 5.61
N GLU A 59 10.67 8.47 4.79
CA GLU A 59 12.12 8.60 4.91
C GLU A 59 12.68 9.19 3.61
N GLN A 60 13.98 9.51 3.59
CA GLN A 60 14.59 10.18 2.43
C GLN A 60 14.44 9.41 1.11
N GLN A 61 14.55 8.08 1.16
CA GLN A 61 14.49 7.20 -0.02
C GLN A 61 13.45 6.08 0.11
N SER A 62 12.64 6.10 1.17
CA SER A 62 11.65 5.05 1.38
C SER A 62 10.39 5.56 2.09
N VAL A 63 9.31 4.82 1.95
CA VAL A 63 8.10 4.96 2.76
C VAL A 63 7.79 3.62 3.38
N LYS A 64 7.68 3.58 4.71
CA LYS A 64 7.34 2.39 5.47
C LYS A 64 5.90 2.48 5.96
N VAL A 65 5.17 1.38 5.86
CA VAL A 65 3.76 1.28 6.26
C VAL A 65 3.63 0.26 7.37
N PHE A 66 3.06 0.69 8.49
CA PHE A 66 2.84 -0.13 9.68
C PHE A 66 1.36 -0.22 10.02
N ASN A 67 0.97 -1.20 10.83
CA ASN A 67 -0.34 -1.20 11.49
C ASN A 67 -0.26 -0.66 12.93
N GLN A 68 -1.39 -0.73 13.66
CA GLN A 68 -1.49 -0.29 15.06
C GLN A 68 -0.60 -1.09 16.02
N GLN A 69 -0.24 -2.32 15.66
CA GLN A 69 0.65 -3.18 16.43
C GLN A 69 2.13 -2.95 16.08
N HIS A 70 2.45 -1.89 15.32
CA HIS A 70 3.79 -1.59 14.82
C HIS A 70 4.38 -2.69 13.91
N GLU A 71 3.54 -3.54 13.33
CA GLU A 71 3.99 -4.53 12.36
C GLU A 71 4.20 -3.86 11.01
N LEU A 72 5.41 -4.02 10.46
CA LEU A 72 5.72 -3.58 9.12
C LEU A 72 4.93 -4.41 8.07
N LYS A 73 4.16 -3.70 7.25
CA LYS A 73 3.30 -4.26 6.19
C LYS A 73 3.96 -4.21 4.82
N LEU A 74 4.44 -3.04 4.43
CA LEU A 74 5.19 -2.87 3.19
C LEU A 74 6.19 -1.72 3.28
N ILE A 75 7.17 -1.73 2.38
CA ILE A 75 8.10 -0.64 2.14
C ILE A 75 8.06 -0.27 0.66
N ILE A 76 7.95 1.02 0.36
CA ILE A 76 8.12 1.57 -0.99
C ILE A 76 9.49 2.25 -1.03
N TYR A 77 10.36 1.84 -1.94
CA TYR A 77 11.67 2.43 -2.15
C TYR A 77 11.67 3.29 -3.41
N ASN A 78 12.20 4.50 -3.32
CA ASN A 78 12.48 5.31 -4.49
C ASN A 78 13.60 4.64 -5.29
N ARG A 79 13.40 4.48 -6.60
CA ARG A 79 14.46 4.08 -7.53
C ARG A 79 14.85 5.33 -8.31
N LEU A 80 15.95 5.94 -7.86
CA LEU A 80 16.64 7.02 -8.56
C LEU A 80 17.49 6.45 -9.69
#